data_AF-A0A7X7G719-F1
#
_entry.id   AF-A0A7X7G719-F1
#
_cell.length_a   1.000
_cell.length_b   1.000
_cell.length_c   1.000
_cell.angle_alpha   90.00
_cell.angle_beta   90.00
_cell.angle_gamma   90.00
#
_symmetry.space_group_name_H-M   'P 1'
#
loop_
_entity.id
_entity.type
_entity.pdbx_description
1 polymer ?
#
loop_
_entity_poly.entity_id
_entity_poly.type
_entity_poly.pdbx_seq_one_letter_code
_entity_poly.pdbx_strand_id
1 'polypeptide(L)' 'LPHSDQSQNPGLCEMAKARLGVPADRVYITFMDFPAGNWGWNGSTFG' A
#
# COMPACT_ATOMS: atom_id res chain seq x y z
N LEU A 1 -4.50 -8.78 -19.38
CA LEU A 1 -5.54 -8.07 -18.62
C LEU A 1 -4.81 -7.31 -17.51
N PRO A 2 -4.46 -6.03 -17.68
CA PRO A 2 -3.68 -5.33 -16.68
C PRO A 2 -4.61 -4.71 -15.65
N HIS A 3 -4.27 -4.98 -14.40
CA HIS A 3 -4.96 -4.64 -13.17
C HIS A 3 -5.22 -3.14 -13.06
N SER A 4 -6.46 -2.80 -12.72
CA SER A 4 -6.93 -1.46 -12.39
C SER A 4 -6.29 -0.97 -11.07
N ASP A 5 -4.99 -0.70 -11.06
CA ASP A 5 -4.21 -0.31 -9.88
C ASP A 5 -3.78 1.16 -9.91
N GLN A 6 -4.73 2.07 -10.13
CA GLN A 6 -4.44 3.51 -10.16
C GLN A 6 -5.55 4.35 -9.51
N SER A 7 -6.34 3.82 -8.56
CA SER A 7 -7.05 4.71 -7.65
C SER A 7 -6.00 5.31 -6.72
N GLN A 8 -5.38 6.41 -7.16
CA GLN A 8 -4.45 7.20 -6.38
C GLN A 8 -5.06 7.40 -4.99
N ASN A 9 -4.48 6.78 -3.97
CA ASN A 9 -5.09 6.66 -2.64
C ASN A 9 -5.03 8.03 -1.95
N PRO A 10 -6.06 8.89 -2.07
CA PRO A 10 -5.99 10.24 -1.54
C PRO A 10 -6.03 10.16 0.00
N GLY A 11 -6.73 9.14 0.52
CA GLY A 11 -6.93 8.92 1.94
C GLY A 11 -5.63 8.72 2.71
N LEU A 12 -4.65 7.98 2.18
CA LEU A 12 -3.38 7.80 2.88
C LEU A 12 -2.59 9.12 3.00
N CYS A 13 -2.52 9.90 1.92
CA CYS A 13 -1.84 11.20 1.93
C CYS A 13 -2.58 12.22 2.79
N GLU A 14 -3.92 12.25 2.75
CA GLU A 14 -4.74 13.09 3.62
C GLU A 14 -4.53 12.75 5.09
N MET A 15 -4.47 11.46 5.43
CA MET A 15 -4.25 10.99 6.79
C MET A 15 -2.82 11.31 7.27
N ALA A 16 -1.82 11.13 6.42
CA ALA A 16 -0.44 11.53 6.71
C ALA A 16 -0.32 13.04 6.98
N LYS A 17 -0.99 13.87 6.17
CA LYS A 17 -1.06 15.31 6.40
C LYS A 17 -1.78 15.65 7.72
N ALA A 18 -2.95 15.06 7.97
CA ALA A 18 -3.79 15.40 9.12
C ALA A 18 -3.21 14.92 10.46
N ARG A 19 -2.49 13.79 10.48
CA ARG A 19 -1.98 13.18 11.72
C ARG A 19 -0.50 13.42 11.95
N LEU A 20 0.28 13.54 10.89
CA LEU A 20 1.75 13.61 10.97
C LEU A 20 2.31 14.91 10.38
N GLY A 21 1.48 15.75 9.74
CA GLY A 21 1.93 16.99 9.10
C GLY A 21 2.76 16.79 7.84
N VAL A 22 2.79 15.58 7.29
CA VAL A 22 3.58 15.27 6.08
C VAL A 22 2.78 15.65 4.83
N PRO A 23 3.28 16.57 3.98
CA PRO A 23 2.58 16.94 2.75
C PRO A 23 2.68 15.82 1.70
N ALA A 24 1.68 15.73 0.82
CA ALA A 24 1.53 14.63 -0.13
C ALA A 24 2.68 14.52 -1.14
N ASP A 25 3.31 15.64 -1.49
CA ASP A 25 4.48 15.71 -2.38
C ASP A 25 5.76 15.11 -1.77
N ARG A 26 5.71 14.73 -0.49
CA ARG A 26 6.78 14.02 0.23
C ARG A 26 6.43 12.57 0.58
N VAL A 27 5.34 12.04 0.04
CA VAL A 27 4.89 10.67 0.28
C VAL A 27 4.98 9.86 -1.01
N TYR A 28 5.80 8.81 -0.99
CA TYR A 28 5.91 7.83 -2.09
C TYR A 28 5.23 6.53 -1.64
N ILE A 29 4.34 6.00 -2.49
CA ILE A 29 3.58 4.77 -2.23
C ILE A 29 3.96 3.76 -3.31
N THR A 30 4.44 2.60 -2.88
CA THR A 30 4.74 1.47 -3.77
C THR A 30 3.69 0.39 -3.58
N PHE A 31 3.07 -0.03 -4.67
CA PHE A 31 2.20 -1.21 -4.70
C PHE A 31 3.02 -2.39 -5.22
N MET A 32 2.94 -3.51 -4.51
CA MET A 32 3.66 -4.74 -4.85
C MET A 32 2.71 -5.92 -4.73
N ASP A 33 2.68 -6.75 -5.77
CA ASP A 33 1.96 -8.00 -5.76
C ASP A 33 2.93 -9.14 -5.37
N PHE A 34 2.55 -9.94 -4.38
CA PHE A 34 3.35 -11.05 -3.89
C PHE A 34 2.58 -12.36 -4.03
N PRO A 35 3.22 -13.43 -4.54
CA PRO A 35 2.64 -14.77 -4.50
C PRO A 35 2.26 -15.17 -3.06
N ALA A 36 1.15 -15.88 -2.89
CA ALA A 36 0.62 -16.24 -1.57
C ALA A 36 1.62 -17.03 -0.70
N GLY A 37 2.40 -17.93 -1.31
CA GLY A 37 3.47 -18.67 -0.63
C GLY A 37 4.64 -17.81 -0.13
N ASN A 38 4.77 -16.57 -0.62
CA ASN A 38 5.79 -15.62 -0.16
C ASN A 38 5.28 -14.74 0.99
N TRP A 39 4.05 -14.95 1.47
CA TRP A 39 3.46 -14.18 2.56
C TRP A 39 3.24 -15.06 3.79
N GLY A 40 4.13 -14.91 4.77
CA GLY A 40 4.05 -15.62 6.04
C GLY A 40 2.98 -15.04 6.96
N TRP A 41 2.15 -15.89 7.54
CA TRP A 41 1.12 -15.51 8.51
C TRP A 41 0.77 -16.67 9.44
N ASN A 42 0.67 -16.38 10.74
CA ASN A 42 0.18 -17.30 11.78
C ASN A 42 0.81 -18.71 11.75
N GLY A 43 2.14 -18.77 11.64
CA GLY A 43 2.91 -20.03 11.63
C GLY A 43 2.90 -20.79 10.30
N SER A 44 2.29 -20.25 9.24
CA SER A 44 2.28 -20.81 7.89
C SER A 44 2.50 -19.71 6.84
N THR A 45 2.30 -20.04 5.57
CA THR A 45 2.14 -19.12 4.45
C THR A 45 0.69 -19.15 3.93
N PHE A 46 0.30 -18.16 3.13
CA PHE A 46 -1.00 -18.16 2.44
C PHE A 46 -1.06 -19.09 1.21
N GLY A 47 0.05 -19.74 0.88
CA GLY A 47 0.16 -20.84 -0.09
C GLY A 47 0.69 -22.09 0.59
#